data_AF-A0A1Y3AWR2-F1
#
_entry.id   AF-A0A1Y3AWR2-F1
#
_cell.length_a   1.000
_cell.length_b   1.000
_cell.length_c   1.000
_cell.angle_alpha   90.00
_cell.angle_beta   90.00
_cell.angle_gamma   90.00
#
_symmetry.space_group_name_H-M   'P 1'
#
loop_
_entity.id
_entity.type
_entity.pdbx_description
1 polymer ?
#
loop_
_entity_poly.entity_id
_entity_poly.type
_entity_poly.pdbx_seq_one_letter_code
_entity_poly.pdbx_strand_id
1 'polypeptide(L)'
;MTRTCNKAWRKCFTPRKSMTPKKRNSDSIRKRRNKNRAIQEIKFYQKTTGLLIQKLPFMRLVKNVLDELRPGIGYHWKATALMALQEMAENYLISLFEDSNIVASNSKRVTIKVQDMEVVRRIRGLSDISNR
;
A
#
# COMPACT_ATOMS: atom_id res chain seq x y z
N MET A 1 -20.50 -48.70 -74.79
CA MET A 1 -21.43 -47.82 -74.07
C MET A 1 -20.79 -47.44 -72.73
N THR A 2 -20.77 -46.14 -72.44
CA THR A 2 -20.61 -45.46 -71.12
C THR A 2 -19.38 -45.81 -70.26
N ARG A 3 -18.34 -44.96 -70.21
CA ARG A 3 -18.19 -43.79 -69.29
C ARG A 3 -18.66 -44.09 -67.85
N THR A 4 -17.74 -44.05 -66.87
CA THR A 4 -17.56 -42.91 -65.95
C THR A 4 -16.39 -43.11 -64.98
N CYS A 5 -15.67 -42.01 -64.79
CA CYS A 5 -14.65 -41.75 -63.77
C CYS A 5 -15.24 -41.84 -62.35
N ASN A 6 -14.45 -42.25 -61.36
CA ASN A 6 -14.47 -41.54 -60.07
C ASN A 6 -13.14 -41.64 -59.33
N LYS A 7 -12.34 -40.58 -59.49
CA LYS A 7 -11.30 -40.17 -58.55
C LYS A 7 -11.99 -39.76 -57.24
N ALA A 8 -11.80 -40.51 -56.15
CA ALA A 8 -12.24 -40.12 -54.82
C ALA A 8 -11.09 -40.19 -53.81
N TRP A 9 -10.26 -39.14 -53.86
CA TRP A 9 -9.67 -38.44 -52.72
C TRP A 9 -9.20 -39.30 -51.53
N ARG A 10 -7.91 -39.63 -51.56
CA ARG A 10 -7.13 -39.84 -50.33
C ARG A 10 -7.26 -38.58 -49.48
N LYS A 11 -8.05 -38.64 -48.40
CA LYS A 11 -8.11 -37.57 -47.41
C LYS A 11 -6.73 -37.47 -46.75
N CYS A 12 -5.96 -36.45 -47.12
CA CYS A 12 -4.78 -36.04 -46.37
C CYS A 12 -5.23 -35.69 -44.95
N PHE A 13 -4.90 -36.55 -44.00
CA PHE A 13 -5.01 -36.23 -42.58
C PHE A 13 -3.90 -35.22 -42.28
N THR A 14 -4.18 -33.93 -42.48
CA THR A 14 -3.29 -32.90 -41.95
C THR A 14 -3.41 -32.94 -40.43
N PRO A 15 -2.30 -32.99 -39.67
CA PRO A 15 -2.38 -32.88 -38.24
C PRO A 15 -2.99 -31.51 -37.93
N ARG A 16 -4.18 -31.50 -37.34
CA ARG A 16 -4.77 -30.29 -36.78
C ARG A 16 -3.75 -29.75 -35.80
N LYS A 17 -3.07 -28.65 -36.15
CA LYS A 17 -2.21 -27.89 -35.23
C LYS A 17 -3.03 -27.70 -33.96
N SER A 18 -2.66 -28.40 -32.90
CA SER A 18 -3.22 -28.18 -31.59
C SER A 18 -2.95 -26.72 -31.26
N MET A 19 -3.99 -25.90 -31.22
CA MET A 19 -3.90 -24.59 -30.60
C MET A 19 -3.59 -24.84 -29.14
N THR A 20 -2.31 -24.88 -28.79
CA THR A 20 -1.86 -24.82 -27.41
C THR A 20 -2.53 -23.60 -26.80
N PRO A 21 -3.26 -23.70 -25.68
CA PRO A 21 -3.85 -22.53 -25.05
C PRO A 21 -2.69 -21.58 -24.74
N LYS A 22 -2.65 -20.45 -25.45
CA LYS A 22 -1.65 -19.40 -25.25
C LYS A 22 -1.79 -18.99 -23.80
N LYS A 23 -0.82 -19.38 -22.94
CA LYS A 23 -0.76 -19.05 -21.51
C LYS A 23 -0.86 -17.53 -21.41
N ARG A 24 -2.09 -17.01 -21.21
CA ARG A 24 -2.31 -15.58 -21.05
C ARG A 24 -1.55 -15.20 -19.78
N ASN A 25 -0.68 -14.21 -19.91
CA ASN A 25 0.26 -13.76 -18.91
C ASN A 25 -0.51 -13.19 -17.69
N SER A 26 -1.02 -14.07 -16.83
CA SER A 26 -1.93 -13.72 -15.74
C SER A 26 -1.24 -12.87 -14.67
N ASP A 27 0.07 -13.03 -14.53
CA ASP A 27 0.90 -12.29 -13.59
C ASP A 27 1.07 -10.82 -14.00
N SER A 28 1.20 -10.52 -15.30
CA SER A 28 1.30 -9.14 -15.78
C SER A 28 -0.03 -8.39 -15.65
N ILE A 29 -1.16 -9.07 -15.85
CA ILE A 29 -2.51 -8.53 -15.64
C ILE A 29 -2.73 -8.24 -14.15
N ARG A 30 -2.37 -9.18 -13.26
CA ARG A 30 -2.48 -9.01 -11.81
C ARG A 30 -1.61 -7.85 -11.31
N LYS A 31 -0.36 -7.75 -11.79
CA LYS A 31 0.56 -6.65 -11.45
C LYS A 31 0.02 -5.29 -11.88
N ARG A 32 -0.56 -5.19 -13.09
CA ARG A 32 -1.17 -3.94 -13.59
C ARG A 32 -2.41 -3.53 -12.77
N ARG A 33 -3.26 -4.49 -12.39
CA ARG A 33 -4.41 -4.24 -11.51
C ARG A 33 -3.97 -3.73 -10.14
N ASN A 34 -2.96 -4.35 -9.54
CA ASN A 34 -2.44 -3.94 -8.23
C ASN A 34 -1.83 -2.53 -8.27
N LYS A 35 -1.06 -2.20 -9.32
CA LYS A 35 -0.51 -0.83 -9.51
C LYS A 35 -1.63 0.21 -9.64
N ASN A 36 -2.69 -0.11 -10.36
CA ASN A 36 -3.84 0.80 -10.52
C ASN A 36 -4.60 0.98 -9.20
N ARG A 37 -4.73 -0.07 -8.38
CA ARG A 37 -5.36 0.02 -7.05
C ARG A 37 -4.57 0.93 -6.11
N ALA A 38 -3.25 0.77 -6.04
CA ALA A 38 -2.41 1.62 -5.20
C ALA A 38 -2.53 3.11 -5.58
N ILE A 39 -2.59 3.43 -6.88
CA ILE A 39 -2.77 4.82 -7.33
C ILE A 39 -4.17 5.36 -6.96
N GLN A 40 -5.20 4.52 -7.05
CA GLN A 40 -6.56 4.89 -6.64
C GLN A 40 -6.64 5.14 -5.13
N GLU A 41 -6.00 4.28 -4.33
CA GLU A 41 -5.91 4.42 -2.87
C GLU A 41 -5.20 5.72 -2.48
N ILE A 42 -4.05 6.03 -3.10
CA ILE A 42 -3.33 7.30 -2.87
C ILE A 42 -4.24 8.50 -3.15
N LYS A 43 -4.92 8.52 -4.31
CA LYS A 43 -5.83 9.62 -4.66
C LYS A 43 -7.01 9.74 -3.71
N PHE A 44 -7.54 8.61 -3.23
CA PHE A 44 -8.65 8.58 -2.28
C PHE A 44 -8.22 9.15 -0.92
N TYR A 45 -7.11 8.69 -0.37
CA TYR A 45 -6.60 9.14 0.94
C TYR A 45 -6.07 10.57 0.92
N GLN A 46 -5.60 11.08 -0.23
CA GLN A 46 -5.23 12.49 -0.36
C GLN A 46 -6.44 13.43 -0.48
N LYS A 47 -7.60 12.93 -0.93
CA LYS A 47 -8.84 13.71 -1.05
C LYS A 47 -9.64 13.74 0.24
N THR A 48 -9.54 12.68 1.04
CA THR A 48 -10.31 12.51 2.27
C THR A 48 -9.45 12.83 3.49
N THR A 49 -10.06 13.32 4.57
CA THR A 49 -9.34 13.75 5.78
C THR A 49 -9.79 12.96 7.02
N GLY A 50 -10.33 11.76 6.83
CA GLY A 50 -10.76 10.90 7.93
C GLY A 50 -9.57 10.29 8.68
N LEU A 51 -9.73 10.09 9.99
CA LEU A 51 -8.77 9.36 10.80
C LEU A 51 -8.58 7.93 10.27
N LEU A 52 -7.34 7.51 10.11
CA LEU A 52 -6.96 6.22 9.53
C LEU A 52 -6.72 5.16 10.59
N ILE A 53 -6.27 5.56 11.79
CA ILE A 53 -6.02 4.64 12.89
C ILE A 53 -7.34 4.32 13.61
N GLN A 54 -7.52 3.06 13.99
CA GLN A 54 -8.68 2.66 14.77
C GLN A 54 -8.65 3.31 16.16
N LYS A 55 -9.77 3.94 16.56
CA LYS A 55 -9.85 4.74 17.80
C LYS A 55 -9.63 3.93 19.07
N LEU A 56 -10.17 2.71 19.15
CA LEU A 56 -10.09 1.86 20.35
C LEU A 56 -8.65 1.41 20.70
N PRO A 57 -7.86 0.84 19.77
CA PRO A 57 -6.47 0.50 20.08
C PRO A 57 -5.61 1.73 20.35
N PHE A 58 -5.83 2.85 19.65
CA PHE A 58 -5.13 4.11 19.93
C PHE A 58 -5.41 4.59 21.36
N MET A 59 -6.68 4.60 21.79
CA MET A 59 -7.04 4.96 23.16
C MET A 59 -6.38 4.05 24.20
N ARG A 60 -6.32 2.73 23.96
CA ARG A 60 -5.63 1.79 24.87
C ARG A 60 -4.14 2.09 24.97
N LEU A 61 -3.49 2.37 23.83
CA LEU A 61 -2.08 2.74 23.80
C LEU A 61 -1.81 4.03 24.58
N VAL A 62 -2.64 5.06 24.39
CA VAL A 62 -2.50 6.34 25.12
C VAL A 62 -2.63 6.13 26.63
N LYS A 63 -3.56 5.28 27.08
CA LYS A 63 -3.71 4.93 28.50
C LYS A 63 -2.49 4.18 29.03
N ASN A 64 -2.03 3.16 28.31
CA ASN A 64 -0.86 2.38 28.71
C ASN A 64 0.39 3.27 28.89
N VAL A 65 0.65 4.17 27.93
CA VAL A 65 1.78 5.11 28.02
C VAL A 65 1.63 6.05 29.22
N LEU A 66 0.41 6.52 29.51
CA LEU A 66 0.19 7.39 30.66
C LEU A 66 0.37 6.64 31.99
N ASP A 67 -0.09 5.40 32.07
CA ASP A 67 0.08 4.54 33.24
C ASP A 67 1.57 4.21 33.48
N GLU A 68 2.36 4.04 32.43
CA GLU A 68 3.83 3.92 32.51
C GLU A 68 4.50 5.21 33.01
N LEU A 69 4.03 6.38 32.56
CA LEU A 69 4.59 7.67 32.95
C LEU A 69 4.23 8.07 34.39
N ARG A 70 3.00 7.76 34.82
CA ARG A 70 2.46 8.13 36.14
C ARG A 70 1.58 7.01 36.70
N PRO A 71 2.18 5.97 37.31
CA PRO A 71 1.42 4.86 37.87
C PRO A 71 0.54 5.33 39.05
N GLY A 72 -0.64 4.73 39.17
CA GLY A 72 -1.54 4.91 40.32
C GLY A 72 -2.47 6.13 40.28
N ILE A 73 -2.43 6.94 39.21
CA ILE A 73 -3.35 8.06 39.02
C ILE A 73 -4.50 7.64 38.10
N GLY A 74 -5.74 7.65 38.60
CA GLY A 74 -6.94 7.34 37.81
C GLY A 74 -7.39 8.50 36.93
N TYR A 75 -6.90 8.56 35.69
CA TYR A 75 -7.27 9.62 34.74
C TYR A 75 -8.64 9.39 34.08
N HIS A 76 -9.49 10.43 34.10
CA HIS A 76 -10.73 10.47 33.34
C HIS A 76 -10.49 11.17 31.99
N TRP A 77 -10.75 10.45 30.90
CA TRP A 77 -10.46 10.93 29.55
C TRP A 77 -11.68 11.57 28.89
N LYS A 78 -11.50 12.76 28.33
CA LYS A 78 -12.48 13.37 27.42
C LYS A 78 -12.33 12.81 26.01
N ALA A 79 -13.45 12.52 25.36
CA ALA A 79 -13.45 12.03 23.98
C ALA A 79 -12.79 13.02 23.01
N THR A 80 -13.01 14.32 23.20
CA THR A 80 -12.40 15.39 22.39
C THR A 80 -10.88 15.45 22.54
N ALA A 81 -10.35 15.22 23.74
CA ALA A 81 -8.91 15.19 23.97
C ALA A 81 -8.24 14.00 23.27
N LEU A 82 -8.85 12.81 23.33
CA LEU A 82 -8.36 11.62 22.62
C LEU A 82 -8.37 11.81 21.10
N MET A 83 -9.41 12.45 20.56
CA MET A 83 -9.49 12.78 19.14
C MET A 83 -8.39 13.76 18.72
N ALA A 84 -8.17 14.84 19.48
CA ALA A 84 -7.11 15.80 19.19
C ALA A 84 -5.72 15.16 19.24
N LEU A 85 -5.46 14.28 20.22
CA LEU A 85 -4.21 13.52 20.28
C LEU A 85 -4.02 12.62 19.06
N GLN A 86 -5.10 11.98 18.60
CA GLN A 86 -5.05 11.12 17.42
C GLN A 86 -4.80 11.92 16.14
N GLU A 87 -5.50 13.04 15.95
CA GLU A 87 -5.29 13.94 14.80
C GLU A 87 -3.85 14.43 14.72
N MET A 88 -3.28 14.87 15.86
CA MET A 88 -1.89 15.32 15.92
C MET A 88 -0.90 14.19 15.62
N ALA A 89 -1.12 12.99 16.17
CA ALA A 89 -0.25 11.84 15.95
C ALA A 89 -0.26 11.39 14.48
N GLU A 90 -1.45 11.30 13.86
CA GLU A 90 -1.57 10.93 12.45
C GLU A 90 -0.94 11.99 11.53
N ASN A 91 -1.19 13.28 11.79
CA ASN A 91 -0.59 14.36 11.02
C ASN A 91 0.95 14.34 11.08
N TYR A 92 1.53 14.10 12.26
CA TYR A 92 2.97 13.96 12.42
C TYR A 92 3.53 12.79 11.60
N LEU A 93 2.87 11.63 11.65
CA LEU A 93 3.28 10.45 10.89
C LEU A 93 3.20 10.69 9.37
N ILE A 94 2.13 11.33 8.90
CA ILE A 94 1.97 11.68 7.47
C ILE A 94 3.12 12.57 7.01
N SER A 95 3.39 13.66 7.73
CA SER A 95 4.50 14.56 7.41
C SER A 95 5.85 13.83 7.39
N LEU A 96 6.11 12.93 8.35
CA LEU A 96 7.35 12.15 8.39
C LEU A 96 7.48 11.21 7.18
N PHE A 97 6.39 10.58 6.75
CA PHE A 97 6.39 9.71 5.57
C PHE A 97 6.51 10.46 4.25
N GLU A 98 5.97 11.68 4.15
CA GLU A 98 6.15 12.54 2.98
C GLU A 98 7.64 12.86 2.76
N ASP A 99 8.33 13.30 3.81
CA ASP A 99 9.77 13.56 3.75
C ASP A 99 10.57 12.29 3.46
N SER A 100 10.20 11.16 4.09
CA SER A 100 10.86 9.88 3.86
C SER A 100 10.70 9.39 2.42
N ASN A 101 9.57 9.69 1.78
CA ASN A 101 9.32 9.37 0.39
C ASN A 101 10.22 10.20 -0.55
N ILE A 102 10.49 11.46 -0.23
CA ILE A 102 11.45 12.30 -0.96
C ILE A 102 12.85 11.69 -0.89
N VAL A 103 13.29 11.24 0.29
CA VAL A 103 14.61 10.59 0.49
C VAL A 103 14.70 9.26 -0.27
N ALA A 104 13.63 8.46 -0.27
CA ALA A 104 13.57 7.22 -1.03
C ALA A 104 13.70 7.48 -2.55
N SER A 105 12.99 8.51 -3.06
CA SER A 105 13.04 8.94 -4.46
C SER A 105 14.43 9.46 -4.84
N ASN A 106 15.06 10.24 -3.97
CA ASN A 106 16.44 10.72 -4.14
C ASN A 106 17.43 9.55 -4.31
N SER A 107 17.16 8.42 -3.65
CA SER A 107 17.94 7.18 -3.77
C SER A 107 17.53 6.28 -4.96
N LYS A 108 16.69 6.76 -5.89
CA LYS A 108 16.13 6.00 -7.03
C LYS A 108 15.28 4.78 -6.62
N ARG A 109 14.68 4.81 -5.42
CA ARG A 109 13.79 3.76 -4.91
C ARG A 109 12.36 4.26 -4.83
N VAL A 110 11.41 3.33 -4.88
CA VAL A 110 9.97 3.60 -4.66
C VAL A 110 9.51 3.08 -3.29
N THR A 111 10.27 2.17 -2.68
CA THR A 111 9.97 1.58 -1.38
C THR A 111 10.72 2.33 -0.28
N ILE A 112 9.97 2.82 0.70
CA ILE A 112 10.49 3.48 1.92
C ILE A 112 11.15 2.43 2.83
N LYS A 113 12.29 2.78 3.42
CA LYS A 113 13.03 1.97 4.39
C LYS A 113 13.21 2.72 5.71
N VAL A 114 13.59 2.01 6.76
CA VAL A 114 13.91 2.59 8.08
C VAL A 114 15.01 3.65 7.97
N GLN A 115 16.03 3.40 7.14
CA GLN A 115 17.11 4.34 6.85
C GLN A 115 16.62 5.70 6.32
N ASP A 116 15.54 5.71 5.53
CA ASP A 116 14.98 6.95 4.99
C ASP A 116 14.39 7.80 6.13
N MET A 117 13.69 7.17 7.08
CA MET A 117 13.13 7.83 8.26
C MET A 117 14.22 8.32 9.23
N GLU A 118 15.28 7.54 9.43
CA GLU A 118 16.42 7.92 10.27
C GLU A 118 17.12 9.18 9.73
N VAL A 119 17.33 9.24 8.41
CA VAL A 119 17.91 10.42 7.75
C VAL A 119 17.01 11.63 7.91
N VAL A 120 15.70 11.50 7.69
CA VAL A 120 14.74 12.59 7.87
C VAL A 120 14.77 13.12 9.30
N ARG A 121 14.68 12.24 10.30
CA ARG A 121 14.75 12.63 11.72
C ARG A 121 16.06 13.35 12.03
N ARG A 122 17.18 12.88 11.49
CA ARG A 122 18.48 13.53 11.69
C ARG A 122 18.54 14.92 11.08
N ILE A 123 17.96 15.12 9.90
CA ILE A 123 17.93 16.42 9.20
C ILE A 123 17.00 17.42 9.90
N ARG A 124 15.84 16.96 10.38
CA ARG A 124 14.88 17.82 11.11
C ARG A 124 15.42 18.33 12.45
N GLY A 125 16.45 17.68 12.99
CA GLY A 125 17.24 18.20 14.12
C GLY A 125 16.50 18.21 15.45
N LEU A 126 17.02 18.98 16.42
CA LEU A 126 16.51 19.06 17.80
C LEU A 126 15.16 19.76 17.93
N SER A 127 14.72 20.49 16.90
CA SER A 127 13.40 21.11 16.84
C SER A 127 12.27 20.11 16.65
N ASP A 128 12.60 18.89 16.20
CA ASP A 128 11.63 17.87 15.91
C ASP A 128 11.17 17.18 17.20
N ILE A 129 9.86 17.04 17.38
CA ILE A 129 9.22 16.54 18.61
C ILE A 129 9.78 15.17 19.04
N SER A 130 10.29 14.38 18.08
CA SER A 130 10.82 13.05 18.35
C SER A 130 12.28 12.97 18.76
N ASN A 131 13.04 14.06 18.62
CA ASN A 131 14.47 14.11 18.93
C ASN A 131 14.77 14.80 20.27
N ARG A 132 13.74 15.19 21.01
CA ARG A 132 13.82 15.72 22.37
C ARG A 132 13.67 14.59 23.37
#